data_AF-A0A523UQL3-F1
#
_entry.id   AF-A0A523UQL3-F1
#
_cell.length_a   1.000
_cell.length_b   1.000
_cell.length_c   1.000
_cell.angle_alpha   90.00
_cell.angle_beta   90.00
_cell.angle_gamma   90.00
#
_symmetry.space_group_name_H-M   'P 1'
#
loop_
_entity.id
_entity.type
_entity.pdbx_description
1 polymer ?
#
loop_
_entity_poly.entity_id
_entity_poly.type
_entity_poly.pdbx_seq_one_letter_code
_entity_poly.pdbx_strand_id
1 'polypeptide(L)'
;MFERQTIEQSVEQAFSGASVRDYAKEYLVAVRGNVQRLTVGFQYRLALVYFLFLIFWLLTNAAIRGVTLGPFELRDISIVERLIPVLIAYCYYEAMALVSMRNFQTIVHDSVVRSVYEPIYTNALSGFLVSLTAMDAWSYFAFKTTGVAKKLIHLWTAVLPIAVIFIPLAFECYAFSRCFAVFGFSDLLLWIALIVSVYFLTLGTVFWHQGRVVQ
;
A
#
# COMPACT_ATOMS: atom_id res chain seq x y z
N MET A 1 12.04 31.15 6.93
CA MET A 1 11.47 30.09 7.77
C MET A 1 9.99 30.03 7.41
N PHE A 2 9.60 29.14 6.49
CA PHE A 2 8.19 29.04 6.08
C PHE A 2 7.45 28.29 7.18
N GLU A 3 6.48 28.94 7.80
CA GLU A 3 5.56 28.31 8.73
C GLU A 3 4.83 27.20 7.96
N ARG A 4 4.99 25.94 8.39
CA ARG A 4 4.28 24.81 7.77
C ARG A 4 2.79 24.99 8.07
N GLN A 5 2.06 25.63 7.17
CA GLN A 5 0.60 25.60 7.19
C GLN A 5 0.16 24.14 7.09
N THR A 6 -0.78 23.75 7.93
CA THR A 6 -1.36 22.41 7.85
C THR A 6 -2.23 22.30 6.60
N ILE A 7 -2.41 21.07 6.10
CA ILE A 7 -3.30 20.79 4.98
C ILE A 7 -4.71 21.33 5.30
N GLU A 8 -5.16 21.14 6.53
CA GLU A 8 -6.45 21.61 7.03
C GLU A 8 -6.57 23.13 6.91
N GLN A 9 -5.58 23.90 7.37
CA GLN A 9 -5.58 25.37 7.26
C GLN A 9 -5.61 25.83 5.79
N SER A 10 -4.86 25.14 4.93
CA SER A 10 -4.81 25.47 3.50
C SER A 10 -6.17 25.22 2.83
N VAL A 11 -6.85 24.14 3.21
CA VAL A 11 -8.21 23.81 2.74
C VAL A 11 -9.22 24.82 3.29
N GLU A 12 -9.22 25.09 4.59
CA GLU A 12 -10.16 26.05 5.19
C GLU A 12 -10.06 27.44 4.53
N GLN A 13 -8.83 27.92 4.26
CA GLN A 13 -8.60 29.18 3.56
C GLN A 13 -9.09 29.15 2.10
N ALA A 14 -8.85 28.03 1.39
CA ALA A 14 -9.28 27.90 0.00
C ALA A 14 -10.81 27.80 -0.15
N PHE A 15 -11.52 27.35 0.89
CA PHE A 15 -12.95 27.04 0.82
C PHE A 15 -13.85 27.97 1.67
N SER A 16 -13.37 29.14 2.13
CA SER A 16 -14.13 30.05 3.00
C SER A 16 -15.12 31.01 2.30
N GLY A 17 -15.22 31.00 0.97
CA GLY A 17 -16.05 31.92 0.18
C GLY A 17 -17.51 31.48 -0.08
N ALA A 18 -18.41 32.43 -0.37
CA ALA A 18 -19.83 32.14 -0.61
C ALA A 18 -20.14 31.37 -1.91
N SER A 19 -19.27 31.46 -2.93
CA SER A 19 -19.41 30.78 -4.24
C SER A 19 -18.71 29.41 -4.30
N VAL A 20 -18.28 28.87 -3.16
CA VAL A 20 -17.34 27.76 -3.09
C VAL A 20 -18.00 26.38 -3.17
N ARG A 21 -19.30 26.26 -2.88
CA ARG A 21 -19.97 24.94 -2.76
C ARG A 21 -19.93 24.11 -4.05
N ASP A 22 -20.12 24.74 -5.20
CA ASP A 22 -20.09 24.04 -6.49
C ASP A 22 -18.67 23.56 -6.82
N TYR A 23 -17.66 24.41 -6.59
CA TYR A 23 -16.25 24.04 -6.73
C TYR A 23 -15.84 22.91 -5.77
N ALA A 24 -16.30 22.96 -4.51
CA ALA A 24 -16.05 21.91 -3.53
C ALA A 24 -16.63 20.57 -3.95
N LYS A 25 -17.80 20.56 -4.57
CA LYS A 25 -18.42 19.33 -5.08
C LYS A 25 -17.58 18.70 -6.18
N GLU A 26 -17.14 19.48 -7.16
CA GLU A 26 -16.26 19.00 -8.24
C GLU A 26 -14.92 18.51 -7.70
N TYR A 27 -14.32 19.27 -6.77
CA TYR A 27 -13.07 18.90 -6.12
C TYR A 27 -13.20 17.58 -5.35
N LEU A 28 -14.27 17.40 -4.56
CA LEU A 28 -14.53 16.16 -3.84
C LEU A 28 -14.70 14.96 -4.78
N VAL A 29 -15.34 15.14 -5.95
CA VAL A 29 -15.45 14.08 -6.96
C VAL A 29 -14.06 13.68 -7.46
N ALA A 30 -13.18 14.65 -7.74
CA ALA A 30 -11.81 14.37 -8.18
C ALA A 30 -10.99 13.65 -7.09
N VAL A 31 -11.07 14.11 -5.84
CA VAL A 31 -10.37 13.49 -4.70
C VAL A 31 -10.85 12.05 -4.47
N ARG A 32 -12.15 11.80 -4.52
CA ARG A 32 -12.71 10.43 -4.42
C ARG A 32 -12.22 9.53 -5.55
N GLY A 33 -12.23 10.03 -6.78
CA GLY A 33 -11.68 9.31 -7.93
C GLY A 33 -10.20 8.98 -7.76
N ASN A 34 -9.42 9.88 -7.17
CA ASN A 34 -8.01 9.64 -6.82
C ASN A 34 -7.88 8.57 -5.74
N VAL A 35 -8.62 8.66 -4.64
CA VAL A 35 -8.58 7.66 -3.55
C VAL A 35 -8.94 6.27 -4.07
N GLN A 36 -9.97 6.16 -4.90
CA GLN A 36 -10.35 4.88 -5.50
C GLN A 36 -9.24 4.31 -6.39
N ARG A 37 -8.63 5.14 -7.26
CA ARG A 37 -7.49 4.72 -8.10
C ARG A 37 -6.29 4.26 -7.27
N LEU A 38 -5.94 5.01 -6.23
CA LEU A 38 -4.86 4.65 -5.30
C LEU A 38 -5.15 3.32 -4.60
N THR A 39 -6.40 3.09 -4.19
CA THR A 39 -6.79 1.85 -3.51
C THR A 39 -6.76 0.64 -4.45
N VAL A 40 -7.25 0.77 -5.68
CA VAL A 40 -7.13 -0.29 -6.71
C VAL A 40 -5.66 -0.58 -7.03
N GLY A 41 -4.85 0.48 -7.17
CA GLY A 41 -3.41 0.35 -7.37
C GLY A 41 -2.73 -0.43 -6.24
N PHE A 42 -3.06 -0.10 -4.98
CA PHE A 42 -2.54 -0.80 -3.82
C PHE A 42 -2.91 -2.29 -3.83
N GLN A 43 -4.18 -2.62 -4.10
CA GLN A 43 -4.65 -4.01 -4.19
C GLN A 43 -3.91 -4.78 -5.28
N TYR A 44 -3.70 -4.16 -6.44
CA TYR A 44 -2.95 -4.75 -7.54
C TYR A 44 -1.49 -5.02 -7.16
N ARG A 45 -0.81 -4.06 -6.50
CA ARG A 45 0.57 -4.25 -6.01
C ARG A 45 0.68 -5.36 -4.97
N LEU A 46 -0.27 -5.45 -4.04
CA LEU A 46 -0.31 -6.56 -3.08
C LEU A 46 -0.54 -7.91 -3.77
N ALA A 47 -1.48 -8.00 -4.71
CA ALA A 47 -1.73 -9.21 -5.47
C ALA A 47 -0.48 -9.66 -6.23
N LEU A 48 0.27 -8.70 -6.80
CA LEU A 48 1.54 -8.97 -7.48
C LEU A 48 2.61 -9.48 -6.49
N VAL A 49 2.71 -8.93 -5.28
CA VAL A 49 3.61 -9.46 -4.23
C VAL A 49 3.29 -10.93 -3.92
N TYR A 50 2.02 -11.26 -3.67
CA TYR A 50 1.62 -12.64 -3.39
C TYR A 50 1.85 -13.59 -4.57
N PHE A 51 1.62 -13.10 -5.80
CA PHE A 51 1.88 -13.86 -7.01
C PHE A 51 3.38 -14.14 -7.18
N LEU A 52 4.23 -13.13 -6.97
CA LEU A 52 5.69 -13.28 -7.03
C LEU A 52 6.21 -14.20 -5.91
N PHE A 53 5.62 -14.14 -4.71
CA PHE A 53 5.92 -15.07 -3.62
C PHE A 53 5.66 -16.52 -4.05
N LEU A 54 4.48 -16.77 -4.64
CA LEU A 54 4.11 -18.09 -5.15
C LEU A 54 5.06 -18.57 -6.24
N ILE A 55 5.42 -17.70 -7.19
CA ILE A 55 6.40 -18.02 -8.24
C ILE A 55 7.75 -18.38 -7.61
N PHE A 56 8.27 -17.55 -6.71
CA PHE A 56 9.54 -17.82 -6.05
C PHE A 56 9.52 -19.16 -5.31
N TRP A 57 8.44 -19.43 -4.59
CA TRP A 57 8.26 -20.68 -3.87
C TRP A 57 8.24 -21.89 -4.81
N LEU A 58 7.55 -21.78 -5.95
CA LEU A 58 7.52 -22.81 -7.00
C LEU A 58 8.89 -23.01 -7.65
N LEU A 59 9.60 -21.95 -8.04
CA LEU A 59 10.93 -22.07 -8.64
C LEU A 59 11.91 -22.76 -7.68
N THR A 60 11.92 -22.34 -6.42
CA THR A 60 12.88 -22.85 -5.43
C THR A 60 12.58 -24.25 -4.87
N ASN A 61 11.34 -24.76 -4.98
CA ASN A 61 10.96 -26.06 -4.41
C ASN A 61 10.43 -27.08 -5.44
N ALA A 62 9.81 -26.65 -6.53
CA ALA A 62 9.17 -27.56 -7.48
C ALA A 62 10.12 -28.10 -8.57
N ALA A 63 11.44 -27.92 -8.41
CA ALA A 63 12.47 -28.39 -9.34
C ALA A 63 12.16 -28.06 -10.82
N ILE A 64 11.58 -26.88 -11.06
CA ILE A 64 11.23 -26.41 -12.41
C ILE A 64 12.55 -26.11 -13.15
N ARG A 65 12.93 -26.98 -14.08
CA ARG A 65 14.19 -26.88 -14.83
C ARG A 65 14.13 -25.98 -16.06
N GLY A 66 12.94 -25.55 -16.47
CA GLY A 66 12.73 -24.73 -17.66
C GLY A 66 11.37 -24.02 -17.60
N VAL A 67 11.32 -22.77 -18.05
CA VAL A 67 10.06 -22.03 -18.25
C VAL A 67 9.95 -21.66 -19.72
N THR A 68 8.89 -22.16 -20.37
CA THR A 68 8.57 -21.79 -21.75
C THR A 68 7.51 -20.69 -21.73
N LEU A 69 7.87 -19.49 -22.17
CA LEU A 69 6.97 -18.35 -22.32
C LEU A 69 6.64 -18.15 -23.80
N GLY A 70 5.63 -18.87 -24.30
CA GLY A 70 5.27 -18.84 -25.72
C GLY A 70 6.40 -19.38 -26.60
N PRO A 71 6.88 -18.62 -27.62
CA PRO A 71 7.99 -19.08 -28.48
C PRO A 71 9.37 -18.92 -27.83
N PHE A 72 9.47 -18.30 -26.65
CA PHE A 72 10.74 -18.05 -25.97
C PHE A 72 10.97 -19.08 -24.86
N GLU A 73 12.10 -19.79 -24.93
CA GLU A 73 12.57 -20.70 -23.89
C GLU A 73 13.59 -19.96 -23.00
N LEU A 74 13.24 -19.74 -21.74
CA LEU A 74 14.18 -19.23 -20.74
C LEU A 74 15.00 -20.42 -20.22
N ARG A 75 16.22 -20.54 -20.75
CA ARG A 75 17.16 -21.61 -20.37
C ARG A 75 17.83 -21.38 -19.02
N ASP A 76 17.95 -20.12 -18.61
CA ASP A 76 18.55 -19.75 -17.33
C ASP A 76 17.53 -19.07 -16.42
N ILE A 77 16.87 -19.89 -15.61
CA ILE A 77 15.91 -19.45 -14.60
C ILE A 77 16.62 -18.78 -13.42
N SER A 78 17.94 -18.99 -13.26
CA SER A 78 18.66 -18.52 -12.08
C SER A 78 18.65 -16.99 -11.95
N ILE A 79 18.64 -16.27 -13.07
CA ILE A 79 18.53 -14.81 -13.07
C ILE A 79 17.18 -14.38 -12.49
N VAL A 80 16.10 -15.06 -12.88
CA VAL A 80 14.74 -14.76 -12.41
C VAL A 80 14.63 -15.02 -10.92
N GLU A 81 15.17 -16.14 -10.42
CA GLU A 81 15.21 -16.45 -8.99
C GLU A 81 15.91 -15.38 -8.15
N ARG A 82 17.03 -14.83 -8.65
CA ARG A 82 17.78 -13.77 -7.97
C ARG A 82 17.07 -12.41 -7.99
N LEU A 83 16.23 -12.15 -9.00
CA LEU A 83 15.53 -10.87 -9.18
C LEU A 83 14.14 -10.81 -8.56
N ILE A 84 13.45 -11.95 -8.37
CA ILE A 84 12.11 -11.95 -7.75
C ILE A 84 12.07 -11.25 -6.38
N PRO A 85 13.03 -11.45 -5.46
CA PRO A 85 13.04 -10.73 -4.19
C PRO A 85 13.02 -9.21 -4.41
N VAL A 86 13.89 -8.71 -5.29
CA VAL A 86 13.94 -7.29 -5.67
C VAL A 86 12.60 -6.78 -6.21
N LEU A 87 11.93 -7.56 -7.06
CA LEU A 87 10.61 -7.20 -7.59
C LEU A 87 9.56 -7.14 -6.47
N ILE A 88 9.62 -8.04 -5.49
CA ILE A 88 8.75 -8.02 -4.33
C ILE A 88 9.00 -6.78 -3.47
N ALA A 89 10.26 -6.45 -3.16
CA ALA A 89 10.62 -5.24 -2.44
C ALA A 89 10.17 -3.97 -3.17
N TYR A 90 10.33 -3.91 -4.50
CA TYR A 90 9.82 -2.80 -5.31
C TYR A 90 8.29 -2.69 -5.25
N CYS A 91 7.57 -3.80 -5.39
CA CYS A 91 6.11 -3.78 -5.30
C CYS A 91 5.61 -3.40 -3.90
N TYR A 92 6.33 -3.81 -2.85
CA TYR A 92 6.08 -3.38 -1.48
C TYR A 92 6.28 -1.87 -1.32
N TYR A 93 7.40 -1.33 -1.81
CA TYR A 93 7.67 0.10 -1.83
C TYR A 93 6.52 0.89 -2.48
N GLU A 94 6.13 0.50 -3.70
CA GLU A 94 5.03 1.11 -4.44
C GLU A 94 3.71 1.03 -3.67
N ALA A 95 3.42 -0.12 -3.06
CA ALA A 95 2.23 -0.31 -2.24
C ALA A 95 2.22 0.66 -1.03
N MET A 96 3.35 0.83 -0.34
CA MET A 96 3.45 1.76 0.79
C MET A 96 3.34 3.22 0.35
N ALA A 97 3.91 3.59 -0.79
CA ALA A 97 3.76 4.92 -1.37
C ALA A 97 2.29 5.23 -1.70
N LEU A 98 1.56 4.28 -2.31
CA LEU A 98 0.14 4.41 -2.60
C LEU A 98 -0.71 4.55 -1.34
N VAL A 99 -0.39 3.81 -0.27
CA VAL A 99 -1.06 3.96 1.04
C VAL A 99 -0.82 5.35 1.62
N SER A 100 0.43 5.84 1.58
CA SER A 100 0.76 7.19 2.06
C SER A 100 -0.01 8.27 1.30
N MET A 101 -0.05 8.19 -0.04
CA MET A 101 -0.82 9.11 -0.87
C MET A 101 -2.32 9.02 -0.59
N ARG A 102 -2.84 7.81 -0.38
CA ARG A 102 -4.24 7.59 -0.04
C ARG A 102 -4.59 8.29 1.27
N ASN A 103 -3.78 8.10 2.32
CA ASN A 103 -4.00 8.74 3.62
C ASN A 103 -4.02 10.26 3.48
N PHE A 104 -3.09 10.84 2.72
CA PHE A 104 -3.07 12.27 2.44
C PHE A 104 -4.35 12.75 1.73
N GLN A 105 -4.80 12.03 0.69
CA GLN A 105 -6.04 12.38 -0.03
C GLN A 105 -7.29 12.22 0.84
N THR A 106 -7.31 11.25 1.77
CA THR A 106 -8.39 11.11 2.75
C THR A 106 -8.44 12.30 3.70
N ILE A 107 -7.30 12.79 4.18
CA ILE A 107 -7.24 13.98 5.04
C ILE A 107 -7.75 15.23 4.31
N VAL A 108 -7.33 15.41 3.05
CA VAL A 108 -7.85 16.49 2.19
C VAL A 108 -9.36 16.36 2.01
N HIS A 109 -9.85 15.16 1.70
CA HIS A 109 -11.29 14.90 1.56
C HIS A 109 -12.04 15.31 2.83
N ASP A 110 -11.60 14.82 3.99
CA ASP A 110 -12.28 15.04 5.25
C ASP A 110 -12.23 16.52 5.67
N SER A 111 -11.12 17.22 5.39
CA SER A 111 -11.00 18.67 5.59
C SER A 111 -12.00 19.46 4.75
N VAL A 112 -12.18 19.09 3.48
CA VAL A 112 -13.16 19.74 2.59
C VAL A 112 -14.59 19.42 3.02
N VAL A 113 -14.88 18.16 3.38
CA VAL A 113 -16.20 17.77 3.88
C VAL A 113 -16.54 18.48 5.18
N ARG A 114 -15.59 18.65 6.10
CA ARG A 114 -15.76 19.43 7.32
C ARG A 114 -16.09 20.89 7.00
N SER A 115 -15.28 21.51 6.15
CA SER A 115 -15.44 22.93 5.78
C SER A 115 -16.79 23.24 5.11
N VAL A 116 -17.31 22.33 4.28
CA VAL A 116 -18.47 22.60 3.41
C VAL A 116 -19.75 21.88 3.88
N TYR A 117 -19.60 20.75 4.56
CA TYR A 117 -20.69 19.84 4.96
C TYR A 117 -20.50 19.33 6.40
N GLU A 118 -20.30 20.23 7.36
CA GLU A 118 -20.09 19.91 8.79
C GLU A 118 -21.08 18.86 9.37
N PRO A 119 -22.40 18.86 9.05
CA PRO A 119 -23.30 17.82 9.54
C PRO A 119 -22.94 16.41 9.06
N ILE A 120 -22.37 16.27 7.85
CA ILE A 120 -21.94 14.97 7.33
C ILE A 120 -20.69 14.49 8.07
N TYR A 121 -19.75 15.40 8.31
CA TYR A 121 -18.51 15.11 9.03
C TYR A 121 -18.78 14.70 10.49
N THR A 122 -19.54 15.53 11.22
CA THR A 122 -19.89 15.29 12.64
C THR A 122 -20.65 14.00 12.89
N ASN A 123 -21.47 13.55 11.94
CA ASN A 123 -22.19 12.27 12.03
C ASN A 123 -21.36 11.06 11.54
N ALA A 124 -20.05 11.24 11.28
CA ALA A 124 -19.15 10.23 10.72
C ALA A 124 -19.64 9.62 9.39
N LEU A 125 -20.44 10.38 8.63
CA LEU A 125 -20.96 9.96 7.33
C LEU A 125 -19.96 10.20 6.19
N SER A 126 -18.90 10.97 6.43
CA SER A 126 -17.85 11.27 5.45
C SER A 126 -17.13 10.01 4.94
N GLY A 127 -16.97 8.99 5.79
CA GLY A 127 -16.34 7.73 5.41
C GLY A 127 -17.03 7.06 4.23
N PHE A 128 -18.37 7.07 4.19
CA PHE A 128 -19.19 6.48 3.12
C PHE A 128 -19.00 7.16 1.75
N LEU A 129 -18.37 8.33 1.73
CA LEU A 129 -18.17 9.11 0.52
C LEU A 129 -16.83 8.79 -0.18
N VAL A 130 -15.85 8.22 0.53
CA VAL A 130 -14.45 8.12 0.04
C VAL A 130 -14.20 6.87 -0.80
N SER A 131 -14.69 5.70 -0.37
CA SER A 131 -14.69 4.48 -1.19
C SER A 131 -15.42 3.32 -0.50
N LEU A 132 -15.97 2.41 -1.30
CA LEU A 132 -16.52 1.11 -0.87
C LEU A 132 -15.58 -0.02 -1.31
N THR A 133 -14.30 0.08 -0.98
CA THR A 133 -13.40 -1.06 -1.21
C THR A 133 -13.59 -2.11 -0.12
N ALA A 134 -13.20 -3.37 -0.38
CA ALA A 134 -13.31 -4.43 0.62
C ALA A 134 -12.53 -4.12 1.93
N MET A 135 -11.44 -3.34 1.84
CA MET A 135 -10.71 -2.88 3.03
C MET A 135 -11.51 -1.84 3.83
N ASP A 136 -12.18 -0.92 3.14
CA ASP A 136 -13.02 0.11 3.77
C ASP A 136 -14.37 -0.47 4.25
N ALA A 137 -14.83 -1.53 3.60
CA ALA A 137 -15.99 -2.33 4.01
C ALA A 137 -15.85 -2.82 5.45
N TRP A 138 -14.63 -3.15 5.85
CA TRP A 138 -14.35 -3.67 7.18
C TRP A 138 -14.60 -2.64 8.28
N SER A 139 -14.25 -1.36 8.06
CA SER A 139 -14.61 -0.27 8.95
C SER A 139 -16.13 -0.04 9.03
N TYR A 140 -16.87 -0.24 7.93
CA TYR A 140 -18.34 -0.16 7.97
C TYR A 140 -18.96 -1.31 8.78
N PHE A 141 -18.44 -2.53 8.64
CA PHE A 141 -18.88 -3.66 9.47
C PHE A 141 -18.60 -3.42 10.95
N ALA A 142 -17.46 -2.79 11.29
CA ALA A 142 -17.13 -2.41 12.66
C ALA A 142 -18.17 -1.45 13.27
N PHE A 143 -18.75 -0.55 12.46
CA PHE A 143 -19.74 0.42 12.92
C PHE A 143 -21.09 -0.24 13.28
N LYS A 144 -21.51 -1.26 12.53
CA LYS A 144 -22.79 -1.97 12.76
C LYS A 144 -22.71 -3.12 13.76
N THR A 145 -21.51 -3.62 14.08
CA THR A 145 -21.34 -4.80 14.94
C THR A 145 -21.11 -4.43 16.41
N THR A 146 -21.71 -5.20 17.31
CA THR A 146 -21.55 -5.06 18.76
C THR A 146 -20.96 -6.34 19.38
N GLY A 147 -20.47 -6.26 20.62
CA GLY A 147 -19.99 -7.41 21.38
C GLY A 147 -18.67 -8.02 20.86
N VAL A 148 -18.61 -9.36 20.80
CA VAL A 148 -17.40 -10.11 20.44
C VAL A 148 -16.96 -9.86 18.99
N ALA A 149 -17.92 -9.72 18.07
CA ALA A 149 -17.63 -9.45 16.65
C ALA A 149 -16.86 -8.14 16.47
N LYS A 150 -17.22 -7.08 17.21
CA LYS A 150 -16.50 -5.80 17.19
C LYS A 150 -15.05 -5.94 17.66
N LYS A 151 -14.82 -6.72 18.73
CA LYS A 151 -13.46 -7.00 19.23
C LYS A 151 -12.61 -7.74 18.20
N LEU A 152 -13.17 -8.76 17.55
CA LEU A 152 -12.48 -9.49 16.48
C LEU A 152 -12.16 -8.58 15.30
N ILE A 153 -13.09 -7.73 14.89
CA ILE A 153 -12.87 -6.75 13.82
C ILE A 153 -11.72 -5.80 14.17
N HIS A 154 -11.70 -5.25 15.39
CA HIS A 154 -10.61 -4.38 15.84
C HIS A 154 -9.26 -5.11 15.93
N LEU A 155 -9.26 -6.37 16.36
CA LEU A 155 -8.04 -7.18 16.37
C LEU A 155 -7.52 -7.38 14.94
N TRP A 156 -8.38 -7.76 14.01
CA TRP A 156 -8.02 -7.95 12.61
C TRP A 156 -7.52 -6.66 11.95
N THR A 157 -8.15 -5.51 12.22
CA THR A 157 -7.69 -4.22 11.68
C THR A 157 -6.36 -3.78 12.29
N ALA A 158 -6.02 -4.19 13.51
CA ALA A 158 -4.70 -3.95 14.10
C ALA A 158 -3.62 -4.89 13.53
N VAL A 159 -3.97 -6.16 13.29
CA VAL A 159 -3.03 -7.20 12.83
C VAL A 159 -2.68 -7.06 11.35
N LEU A 160 -3.65 -6.71 10.49
CA LEU A 160 -3.44 -6.62 9.04
C LEU A 160 -2.30 -5.66 8.63
N PRO A 161 -2.24 -4.41 9.13
CA PRO A 161 -1.13 -3.50 8.85
C PRO A 161 0.23 -4.03 9.28
N ILE A 162 0.27 -4.70 10.44
CA ILE A 162 1.49 -5.34 10.96
C ILE A 162 1.92 -6.45 9.98
N ALA A 163 0.99 -7.33 9.60
CA ALA A 163 1.27 -8.40 8.64
C ALA A 163 1.79 -7.86 7.29
N VAL A 164 1.18 -6.79 6.77
CA VAL A 164 1.61 -6.15 5.51
C VAL A 164 3.05 -5.63 5.58
N ILE A 165 3.54 -5.21 6.74
CA ILE A 165 4.93 -4.74 6.93
C ILE A 165 5.87 -5.92 7.13
N PHE A 166 5.53 -6.86 8.03
CA PHE A 166 6.44 -7.91 8.44
C PHE A 166 6.54 -9.07 7.45
N ILE A 167 5.48 -9.38 6.69
CA ILE A 167 5.48 -10.49 5.72
C ILE A 167 6.53 -10.27 4.61
N PRO A 168 6.59 -9.12 3.92
CA PRO A 168 7.62 -8.87 2.89
C PRO A 168 9.03 -8.94 3.45
N LEU A 169 9.27 -8.41 4.66
CA LEU A 169 10.58 -8.46 5.33
C LEU A 169 11.00 -9.90 5.67
N ALA A 170 10.08 -10.68 6.26
CA ALA A 170 10.34 -12.08 6.59
C ALA A 170 10.58 -12.92 5.33
N PHE A 171 9.81 -12.67 4.27
CA PHE A 171 10.00 -13.30 2.98
C PHE A 171 11.36 -12.96 2.37
N GLU A 172 11.80 -11.71 2.43
CA GLU A 172 13.09 -11.28 1.90
C GLU A 172 14.27 -11.99 2.57
N CYS A 173 14.24 -12.07 3.91
CA CYS A 173 15.21 -12.87 4.66
C CYS A 173 15.21 -14.34 4.21
N TYR A 174 14.02 -14.94 4.06
CA TYR A 174 13.88 -16.30 3.56
C TYR A 174 14.43 -16.45 2.13
N ALA A 175 14.03 -15.58 1.21
CA ALA A 175 14.36 -15.67 -0.20
C ALA A 175 15.86 -15.54 -0.44
N PHE A 176 16.49 -14.51 0.13
CA PHE A 176 17.94 -14.35 0.03
C PHE A 176 18.70 -15.48 0.71
N SER A 177 18.25 -15.98 1.87
CA SER A 177 18.89 -17.14 2.51
C SER A 177 18.90 -18.38 1.61
N ARG A 178 17.79 -18.61 0.88
CA ARG A 178 17.68 -19.70 -0.09
C ARG A 178 18.57 -19.45 -1.31
N CYS A 179 18.56 -18.24 -1.86
CA CYS A 179 19.42 -17.89 -2.99
C CYS A 179 20.91 -18.03 -2.64
N PHE A 180 21.36 -17.61 -1.45
CA PHE A 180 22.75 -17.79 -1.02
C PHE A 180 23.11 -19.26 -0.82
N ALA A 181 22.17 -20.09 -0.33
CA ALA A 181 22.39 -21.53 -0.21
C ALA A 181 22.54 -22.23 -1.58
N VAL A 182 21.86 -21.72 -2.62
CA VAL A 182 21.87 -22.31 -3.98
C VAL A 182 23.02 -21.77 -4.83
N PHE A 183 23.24 -20.45 -4.86
CA PHE A 183 24.22 -19.79 -5.74
C PHE A 183 25.57 -19.50 -5.07
N GLY A 184 25.63 -19.55 -3.74
CA GLY A 184 26.83 -19.24 -2.96
C GLY A 184 27.04 -17.75 -2.70
N PHE A 185 27.94 -17.44 -1.75
CA PHE A 185 28.24 -16.07 -1.33
C PHE A 185 29.15 -15.28 -2.28
N SER A 186 29.74 -15.95 -3.27
CA SER A 186 30.59 -15.31 -4.29
C SER A 186 29.79 -14.68 -5.44
N ASP A 187 28.46 -14.88 -5.49
CA ASP A 187 27.61 -14.34 -6.54
C ASP A 187 27.41 -12.82 -6.37
N LEU A 188 28.11 -12.03 -7.19
CA LEU A 188 28.02 -10.56 -7.19
C LEU A 188 26.61 -10.07 -7.52
N LEU A 189 25.88 -10.74 -8.42
CA LEU A 189 24.54 -10.33 -8.81
C LEU A 189 23.57 -10.45 -7.62
N LEU A 190 23.73 -11.48 -6.80
CA LEU A 190 22.91 -11.69 -5.61
C LEU A 190 23.13 -10.58 -4.55
N TRP A 191 24.38 -10.12 -4.38
CA TRP A 191 24.68 -8.98 -3.51
C TRP A 191 24.09 -7.67 -4.02
N ILE A 192 24.17 -7.42 -5.34
CA ILE A 192 23.53 -6.25 -5.96
C ILE A 192 22.02 -6.30 -5.73
N ALA A 193 21.40 -7.45 -5.99
CA ALA A 193 19.97 -7.68 -5.75
C ALA A 193 19.60 -7.41 -4.28
N LEU A 194 20.37 -7.91 -3.32
CA LEU A 194 20.15 -7.67 -1.90
C LEU A 194 20.18 -6.18 -1.55
N ILE A 195 21.20 -5.45 -2.02
CA ILE A 195 21.33 -4.00 -1.76
C ILE A 195 20.13 -3.24 -2.33
N VAL A 196 19.73 -3.57 -3.57
CA VAL A 196 18.59 -2.90 -4.22
C VAL A 196 17.28 -3.24 -3.52
N SER A 197 17.08 -4.49 -3.09
CA SER A 197 15.90 -4.89 -2.31
C SER A 197 15.84 -4.11 -0.98
N VAL A 198 16.94 -4.08 -0.22
CA VAL A 198 17.02 -3.33 1.05
C VAL A 198 16.71 -1.86 0.82
N TYR A 199 17.22 -1.25 -0.26
CA TYR A 199 16.89 0.12 -0.62
C TYR A 199 15.37 0.32 -0.80
N PHE A 200 14.69 -0.54 -1.57
CA PHE A 200 13.23 -0.43 -1.73
C PHE A 200 12.46 -0.68 -0.43
N LEU A 201 12.86 -1.66 0.39
CA LEU A 201 12.24 -1.91 1.68
C LEU A 201 12.36 -0.70 2.60
N THR A 202 13.55 -0.08 2.68
CA THR A 202 13.76 1.14 3.47
C THR A 202 12.88 2.29 2.98
N LEU A 203 12.82 2.54 1.66
CA LEU A 203 11.89 3.53 1.10
C LEU A 203 10.43 3.22 1.47
N GLY A 204 9.99 1.97 1.33
CA GLY A 204 8.64 1.54 1.70
C GLY A 204 8.33 1.85 3.16
N THR A 205 9.26 1.56 4.07
CA THR A 205 9.08 1.89 5.50
C THR A 205 9.04 3.39 5.77
N VAL A 206 9.82 4.20 5.05
CA VAL A 206 9.78 5.67 5.15
C VAL A 206 8.44 6.22 4.69
N PHE A 207 7.92 5.76 3.54
CA PHE A 207 6.60 6.17 3.05
C PHE A 207 5.48 5.76 4.01
N TRP A 208 5.55 4.54 4.55
CA TRP A 208 4.62 4.09 5.57
C TRP A 208 4.63 5.01 6.81
N HIS A 209 5.81 5.34 7.32
CA HIS A 209 5.94 6.21 8.48
C HIS A 209 5.41 7.62 8.20
N GLN A 210 5.78 8.21 7.06
CA GLN A 210 5.27 9.52 6.64
C GLN A 210 3.74 9.52 6.53
N GLY A 211 3.14 8.47 5.97
CA GLY A 211 1.69 8.33 5.86
C GLY A 211 0.95 8.21 7.20
N ARG A 212 1.64 7.87 8.31
CA ARG A 212 1.05 7.83 9.66
C ARG A 212 1.21 9.14 10.44
N VAL A 213 2.27 9.90 10.20
CA VAL A 213 2.53 11.17 10.92
C VAL A 213 1.52 12.27 10.54
N VAL A 214 0.86 12.13 9.39
CA VAL A 214 -0.15 13.09 8.90
C VAL A 214 -1.54 12.81 9.51
N GLN A 215 -1.75 11.66 10.18
CA GLN A 215 -3.01 11.33 10.88
C GLN A 215 -3.00 11.80 12.33
#